data_AF-A0AAQ1MCQ1-F1
#
_entry.id   AF-A0AAQ1MCQ1-F1
#
_cell.length_a   1.000
_cell.length_b   1.000
_cell.length_c   1.000
_cell.angle_alpha   90.00
_cell.angle_beta   90.00
_cell.angle_gamma   90.00
#
_symmetry.space_group_name_H-M   'P 1'
#
loop_
_entity.id
_entity.type
_entity.pdbx_description
1 polymer ?
#
loop_
_entity_poly.entity_id
_entity_poly.type
_entity_poly.pdbx_seq_one_letter_code
_entity_poly.pdbx_strand_id
1 'polypeptide(L)'
;MNVRINQGYVITDSIHIGKAEFVIGEMSNTPAPFVTWECKDGNNYFWGHYLTTRKAAERDLLERAVQELEYQTRRQAEMEPQDSPWGEIQTRETLCPGAYSVSTAGHGGVMVRQELAEKEFRKEARECGFVEGAWLCYEEDCDGPVALRELMDKKLYQAPVNQYFRPGEYEAVINRSLQTYHPEYWQARAKDLKEKGQLSIQRKKKERER
;
A
#
# COMPACT_ATOMS: atom_id res chain seq x y z
N MET A 1 10.07 28.44 8.81
CA MET A 1 10.38 27.00 8.91
C MET A 1 10.47 26.66 10.38
N ASN A 2 9.78 25.61 10.84
CA ASN A 2 9.92 25.16 12.22
C ASN A 2 11.26 24.42 12.34
N VAL A 3 12.17 24.97 13.13
CA VAL A 3 13.48 24.34 13.39
C VAL A 3 13.22 23.11 14.26
N ARG A 4 13.67 21.93 13.81
CA ARG A 4 13.63 20.70 14.61
C ARG A 4 14.94 20.56 15.36
N ILE A 5 14.85 20.27 16.66
CA ILE A 5 16.02 20.11 17.54
C ILE A 5 15.83 18.82 18.32
N ASN A 6 16.85 17.97 18.33
CA ASN A 6 16.89 16.75 19.14
C ASN A 6 18.22 16.69 19.90
N GLN A 7 18.16 16.52 21.23
CA GLN A 7 19.34 16.45 22.09
C GLN A 7 20.37 17.59 21.90
N GLY A 8 19.89 18.79 21.56
CA GLY A 8 20.74 19.96 21.29
C GLY A 8 21.29 20.05 19.87
N TYR A 9 21.08 19.03 19.03
CA TYR A 9 21.43 19.04 17.61
C TYR A 9 20.28 19.61 16.79
N VAL A 10 20.57 20.60 15.94
CA VAL A 10 19.63 21.16 14.98
C VAL A 10 19.56 20.21 13.79
N ILE A 11 18.35 19.79 13.40
CA ILE A 11 18.18 18.93 12.22
C ILE A 11 18.36 19.77 10.96
N THR A 12 19.40 19.45 10.18
CA THR A 12 19.78 20.19 8.97
C THR A 12 19.34 19.49 7.69
N ASP A 13 19.26 18.16 7.70
CA ASP A 13 18.97 17.34 6.52
C ASP A 13 18.04 16.20 6.88
N SER A 14 17.24 15.75 5.90
CA SER A 14 16.34 14.62 6.06
C SER A 14 16.09 13.89 4.74
N ILE A 15 16.04 12.57 4.78
CA ILE A 15 15.64 11.70 3.67
C ILE A 15 14.48 10.83 4.15
N HIS A 16 13.45 10.68 3.32
CA HIS A 16 12.31 9.81 3.60
C HIS A 16 12.33 8.59 2.69
N ILE A 17 12.17 7.40 3.28
CA ILE A 17 12.02 6.12 2.58
C ILE A 17 10.71 5.48 3.06
N GLY A 18 9.64 5.62 2.28
CA GLY A 18 8.31 5.18 2.68
C GLY A 18 7.84 5.92 3.94
N LYS A 19 7.70 5.19 5.05
CA LYS A 19 7.31 5.74 6.36
C LYS A 19 8.50 6.07 7.29
N ALA A 20 9.71 5.68 6.91
CA ALA A 20 10.92 5.96 7.67
C ALA A 20 11.49 7.33 7.27
N GLU A 21 12.00 8.07 8.23
CA GLU A 21 12.78 9.29 8.01
C GLU A 21 14.17 9.10 8.61
N PHE A 22 15.21 9.47 7.88
CA PHE A 22 16.58 9.56 8.39
C PHE A 22 17.04 10.99 8.33
N VAL A 23 17.74 11.46 9.37
CA VAL A 23 18.11 12.87 9.53
C VAL A 23 19.57 13.05 9.89
N ILE A 24 20.13 14.22 9.57
CA ILE A 24 21.38 14.72 10.16
C ILE A 24 21.03 15.82 11.16
N GLY A 25 21.54 15.67 12.38
CA GLY A 25 21.61 16.72 13.39
C GLY A 25 23.02 17.31 13.48
N GLU A 26 23.10 18.62 13.65
CA GLU A 26 24.36 19.36 13.83
C GLU A 26 24.36 20.15 15.14
N MET A 27 25.47 20.08 15.87
CA MET A 27 25.71 20.87 17.08
C MET A 27 27.14 21.39 17.07
N SER A 28 27.31 22.70 17.26
CA SER A 28 28.64 23.30 17.38
C SER A 28 29.27 23.02 18.76
N ASN A 29 30.59 23.01 18.84
CA ASN A 29 31.37 22.91 20.09
C ASN A 29 31.19 21.60 20.89
N THR A 30 30.94 20.48 20.21
CA THR A 30 30.92 19.12 20.80
C THR A 30 31.98 18.23 20.13
N PRO A 31 32.53 17.20 20.81
CA PRO A 31 33.45 16.24 20.20
C PRO A 31 32.87 15.50 18.99
N ALA A 32 31.55 15.34 18.91
CA ALA A 32 30.83 14.77 17.78
C ALA A 32 29.82 15.80 17.23
N PRO A 33 30.24 16.73 16.36
CA PRO A 33 29.39 17.80 15.83
C PRO A 33 28.22 17.32 14.96
N PHE A 34 28.26 16.07 14.48
CA PHE A 34 27.21 15.53 13.64
C PHE A 34 26.64 14.25 14.24
N VAL A 35 25.36 14.01 14.00
CA VAL A 35 24.69 12.77 14.34
C VAL A 35 23.67 12.42 13.27
N THR A 36 23.56 11.14 12.92
CA THR A 36 22.42 10.66 12.14
C THR A 36 21.43 9.96 13.04
N TRP A 37 20.14 10.14 12.79
CA TRP A 37 19.07 9.41 13.48
C TRP A 37 18.07 8.86 12.48
N GLU A 38 17.36 7.81 12.88
CA GLU A 38 16.04 7.53 12.33
C GLU A 38 15.01 8.34 13.14
N CYS A 39 14.06 8.94 12.44
CA CYS A 39 12.98 9.72 12.99
C CYS A 39 11.65 9.08 12.63
N LYS A 40 10.74 9.03 13.59
CA LYS A 40 9.35 8.62 13.40
C LYS A 40 8.41 9.73 13.87
N ASP A 41 7.37 9.98 13.08
CA ASP A 41 6.32 10.97 13.35
C ASP A 41 6.85 12.41 13.59
N GLY A 42 8.09 12.69 13.12
CA GLY A 42 8.72 14.01 13.18
C GLY A 42 9.21 14.45 14.57
N ASN A 43 9.06 13.62 15.61
CA ASN A 43 9.45 13.96 16.98
C ASN A 43 10.13 12.84 17.77
N ASN A 44 10.18 11.62 17.25
CA ASN A 44 10.78 10.47 17.92
C ASN A 44 12.07 10.05 17.21
N TYR A 45 13.22 10.28 17.83
CA TYR A 45 14.55 10.06 17.24
C TYR A 45 15.28 8.91 17.93
N PHE A 46 15.78 7.95 17.16
CA PHE A 46 16.42 6.74 17.69
C PHE A 46 17.57 6.22 16.80
N TRP A 47 18.34 5.27 17.36
CA TRP A 47 19.53 4.65 16.75
C TRP A 47 20.52 5.70 16.19
N GLY A 48 21.03 6.54 17.10
CA GLY A 48 21.91 7.65 16.75
C GLY A 48 23.35 7.24 16.47
N HIS A 49 23.91 7.64 15.32
CA HIS A 49 25.33 7.48 15.02
C HIS A 49 26.03 8.84 15.10
N TYR A 50 26.90 9.01 16.10
CA TYR A 50 27.63 10.26 16.37
C TYR A 50 28.94 10.29 15.59
N LEU A 51 29.18 11.39 14.87
CA LEU A 51 30.18 11.51 13.82
C LEU A 51 30.94 12.84 13.93
N THR A 52 32.20 12.82 13.49
CA THR A 52 33.11 13.96 13.65
C THR A 52 33.18 14.88 12.43
N THR A 53 32.70 14.42 11.27
CA THR A 53 32.75 15.19 10.03
C THR A 53 31.42 15.15 9.30
N ARG A 54 31.08 16.27 8.64
CA ARG A 54 29.89 16.39 7.81
C ARG A 54 29.80 15.29 6.75
N LYS A 55 30.92 15.05 6.05
CA LYS A 55 31.01 14.01 5.02
C LYS A 55 30.74 12.60 5.55
N ALA A 56 31.16 12.29 6.78
CA ALA A 56 30.84 11.01 7.40
C ALA A 56 29.33 10.90 7.72
N ALA A 57 28.71 11.98 8.20
CA ALA A 57 27.27 12.03 8.43
C ALA A 57 26.45 11.90 7.14
N GLU A 58 26.88 12.55 6.05
CA GLU A 58 26.25 12.39 4.74
C GLU A 58 26.36 10.97 4.20
N ARG A 59 27.52 10.32 4.35
CA ARG A 59 27.68 8.91 3.95
C ARG A 59 26.80 7.98 4.75
N ASP A 60 26.80 8.13 6.08
CA ASP A 60 25.96 7.30 6.96
C ASP A 60 24.46 7.51 6.68
N LEU A 61 24.03 8.76 6.46
CA LEU A 61 22.65 9.08 6.07
C LEU A 61 22.23 8.33 4.80
N LEU A 62 23.08 8.37 3.76
CA LEU A 62 22.81 7.69 2.50
C LEU A 62 22.84 6.17 2.64
N GLU A 63 23.78 5.61 3.39
CA GLU A 63 23.88 4.17 3.64
C GLU A 63 22.63 3.65 4.36
N ARG A 64 22.12 4.36 5.37
CA ARG A 64 20.87 4.01 6.07
C ARG A 64 19.65 4.10 5.15
N ALA A 65 19.57 5.14 4.33
CA ALA A 65 18.49 5.29 3.36
C ALA A 65 18.48 4.16 2.31
N VAL A 66 19.66 3.75 1.82
CA VAL A 66 19.79 2.63 0.88
C VAL A 66 19.41 1.31 1.55
N GLN A 67 19.90 1.04 2.77
CA GLN A 67 19.56 -0.18 3.51
C GLN A 67 18.04 -0.29 3.75
N GLU A 68 17.38 0.81 4.11
CA GLU A 68 15.93 0.83 4.29
C GLU A 68 15.18 0.59 2.97
N LEU A 69 15.65 1.18 1.87
CA LEU A 69 15.06 0.95 0.55
C LEU A 69 15.19 -0.53 0.13
N GLU A 70 16.36 -1.13 0.33
CA GLU A 70 16.61 -2.54 0.07
C GLU A 70 15.77 -3.45 0.96
N TYR A 71 15.65 -3.12 2.25
CA TYR A 71 14.79 -3.84 3.18
C TYR A 71 13.33 -3.82 2.76
N GLN A 72 12.78 -2.65 2.42
CA GLN A 72 11.40 -2.51 1.94
C GLN A 72 11.19 -3.25 0.60
N THR A 73 12.14 -3.15 -0.33
CA THR A 73 12.09 -3.84 -1.63
C THR A 73 12.06 -5.35 -1.46
N ARG A 74 12.95 -5.91 -0.63
CA ARG A 74 13.00 -7.34 -0.33
C ARG A 74 11.72 -7.81 0.37
N ARG A 75 11.22 -7.06 1.35
CA ARG A 75 9.95 -7.38 1.99
C ARG A 75 8.78 -7.37 1.01
N GLN A 76 8.78 -6.46 0.05
CA GLN A 76 7.77 -6.46 -1.01
C GLN A 76 7.90 -7.69 -1.91
N ALA A 77 9.13 -8.08 -2.31
CA ALA A 77 9.35 -9.28 -3.11
C ALA A 77 8.95 -10.57 -2.37
N GLU A 78 9.23 -10.67 -1.07
CA GLU A 78 8.74 -11.76 -0.21
C GLU A 78 7.21 -11.80 -0.12
N MET A 79 6.55 -10.66 -0.37
CA MET A 79 5.10 -10.58 -0.40
C MET A 79 4.49 -11.11 -1.70
N GLU A 80 5.26 -11.31 -2.77
CA GLU A 80 4.77 -11.75 -4.09
C GLU A 80 4.47 -13.27 -4.13
N PRO A 81 3.46 -13.71 -4.90
CA PRO A 81 3.20 -15.13 -5.09
C PRO A 81 4.34 -15.76 -5.91
N GLN A 82 4.86 -16.88 -5.42
CA GLN A 82 5.84 -17.71 -6.14
C GLN A 82 5.14 -18.79 -6.97
N ASP A 83 4.05 -19.32 -6.44
CA ASP A 83 3.21 -20.32 -7.06
C ASP A 83 1.77 -19.81 -7.16
N SER A 84 0.99 -20.41 -8.06
CA SER A 84 -0.43 -20.12 -8.20
C SER A 84 -1.25 -21.42 -8.27
N PRO A 85 -2.54 -21.39 -7.89
CA PRO A 85 -3.42 -22.55 -8.06
C PRO A 85 -3.65 -22.92 -9.53
N TRP A 86 -3.28 -22.04 -10.47
CA TRP A 86 -3.44 -22.23 -11.92
C TRP A 86 -2.14 -22.66 -12.62
N GLY A 87 -1.11 -23.06 -11.86
CA GLY A 87 0.19 -23.50 -12.37
C GLY A 87 1.30 -22.47 -12.25
N GLU A 88 2.37 -22.66 -13.03
CA GLU A 88 3.55 -21.80 -13.03
C GLU A 88 3.21 -20.38 -13.50
N ILE A 89 3.57 -19.40 -12.68
CA ILE A 89 3.33 -17.98 -12.97
C ILE A 89 4.29 -17.53 -14.08
N GLN A 90 3.72 -17.13 -15.23
CA GLN A 90 4.50 -16.58 -16.34
C GLN A 90 4.64 -15.07 -16.22
N THR A 91 3.57 -14.39 -15.83
CA THR A 91 3.57 -12.95 -15.60
C THR A 91 2.82 -12.60 -14.32
N ARG A 92 3.27 -11.53 -13.68
CA ARG A 92 2.66 -10.98 -12.48
C ARG A 92 2.63 -9.46 -12.58
N GLU A 93 1.48 -8.89 -12.27
CA GLU A 93 1.28 -7.45 -12.14
C GLU A 93 0.90 -7.13 -10.70
N THR A 94 1.65 -6.22 -10.08
CA THR A 94 1.36 -5.75 -8.73
C THR A 94 0.21 -4.76 -8.79
N LEU A 95 -0.96 -5.15 -8.29
CA LEU A 95 -2.12 -4.25 -8.15
C LEU A 95 -1.92 -3.32 -6.96
N CYS A 96 -1.52 -3.91 -5.82
CA CYS A 96 -1.02 -3.22 -4.64
C CYS A 96 -0.16 -4.18 -3.79
N PRO A 97 0.60 -3.71 -2.79
CA PRO A 97 1.34 -4.61 -1.91
C PRO A 97 0.41 -5.66 -1.27
N GLY A 98 0.63 -6.93 -1.61
CA GLY A 98 -0.21 -8.05 -1.14
C GLY A 98 -1.40 -8.43 -2.05
N ALA A 99 -1.59 -7.77 -3.20
CA ALA A 99 -2.56 -8.18 -4.22
C ALA A 99 -1.94 -8.13 -5.62
N TYR A 100 -2.04 -9.23 -6.35
CA TYR A 100 -1.35 -9.43 -7.63
C TYR A 100 -2.30 -10.03 -8.66
N SER A 101 -2.22 -9.54 -9.89
CA SER A 101 -2.79 -10.24 -11.04
C SER A 101 -1.73 -11.18 -11.58
N VAL A 102 -2.02 -12.47 -11.68
CA VAL A 102 -1.11 -13.49 -12.18
C VAL A 102 -1.68 -14.12 -13.43
N SER A 103 -0.81 -14.47 -14.37
CA SER A 103 -1.18 -15.21 -15.58
C SER A 103 -0.22 -16.39 -15.77
N THR A 104 -0.79 -17.53 -16.10
CA THR A 104 -0.14 -18.80 -16.38
C THR A 104 -0.41 -19.21 -17.84
N ALA A 105 0.11 -20.36 -18.27
CA ALA A 105 0.09 -20.78 -19.68
C ALA A 105 -1.32 -20.90 -20.33
N GLY A 106 -2.39 -20.96 -19.54
CA GLY A 106 -3.76 -20.99 -20.06
C GLY A 106 -4.82 -20.38 -19.16
N HIS A 107 -4.47 -19.93 -17.96
CA HIS A 107 -5.38 -19.35 -16.99
C HIS A 107 -4.69 -18.20 -16.24
N GLY A 108 -5.41 -17.61 -15.30
CA GLY A 108 -4.89 -16.57 -14.45
C GLY A 108 -5.90 -16.19 -13.40
N GLY A 109 -5.58 -15.13 -12.69
CA GLY A 109 -6.50 -14.57 -11.73
C GLY A 109 -5.85 -13.55 -10.82
N VAL A 110 -6.63 -13.09 -9.86
CA VAL A 110 -6.17 -12.18 -8.83
C VAL A 110 -5.89 -12.95 -7.56
N MET A 111 -4.67 -12.83 -7.04
CA MET A 111 -4.25 -13.40 -5.77
C MET A 111 -4.10 -12.27 -4.75
N VAL A 112 -4.84 -12.36 -3.64
CA VAL A 112 -4.82 -11.38 -2.56
C VAL A 112 -4.40 -12.08 -1.27
N ARG A 113 -3.45 -11.51 -0.52
CA ARG A 113 -3.08 -12.07 0.80
C ARG A 113 -4.30 -12.07 1.70
N GLN A 114 -4.52 -13.16 2.42
CA GLN A 114 -5.68 -13.28 3.30
C GLN A 114 -5.77 -12.14 4.30
N GLU A 115 -4.65 -11.75 4.93
CA GLU A 115 -4.60 -10.61 5.86
C GLU A 115 -5.08 -9.30 5.24
N LEU A 116 -4.74 -9.05 3.97
CA LEU A 116 -5.18 -7.87 3.24
C LEU A 116 -6.68 -7.96 2.92
N ALA A 117 -7.15 -9.12 2.45
CA ALA A 117 -8.55 -9.35 2.16
C ALA A 117 -9.42 -9.25 3.42
N GLU A 118 -9.00 -9.80 4.55
CA GLU A 118 -9.73 -9.72 5.82
C GLU A 118 -9.87 -8.28 6.33
N LYS A 119 -8.81 -7.48 6.15
CA LYS A 119 -8.79 -6.10 6.58
C LYS A 119 -9.61 -5.19 5.65
N GLU A 120 -9.49 -5.40 4.34
CA GLU A 120 -10.00 -4.46 3.35
C GLU A 120 -11.26 -4.94 2.64
N PHE A 121 -11.43 -6.23 2.38
CA PHE A 121 -12.53 -6.73 1.54
C PHE A 121 -13.80 -7.00 2.36
N ARG A 122 -14.94 -6.78 1.70
CA ARG A 122 -16.26 -7.18 2.21
C ARG A 122 -16.35 -8.70 2.40
N LYS A 123 -17.24 -9.14 3.28
CA LYS A 123 -17.43 -10.58 3.55
C LYS A 123 -17.86 -11.31 2.28
N GLU A 124 -18.81 -10.74 1.56
CA GLU A 124 -19.38 -11.29 0.33
C GLU A 124 -18.31 -11.40 -0.77
N ALA A 125 -17.40 -10.42 -0.85
CA ALA A 125 -16.27 -10.50 -1.77
C ALA A 125 -15.31 -11.64 -1.43
N ARG A 126 -15.11 -11.93 -0.14
CA ARG A 126 -14.25 -13.02 0.31
C ARG A 126 -14.87 -14.40 0.06
N GLU A 127 -16.20 -14.49 0.06
CA GLU A 127 -16.95 -15.71 -0.24
C GLU A 127 -16.97 -16.07 -1.73
N CYS A 128 -16.72 -15.10 -2.63
CA CYS A 128 -16.56 -15.35 -4.07
C CYS A 128 -15.22 -16.02 -4.44
N GLY A 129 -14.18 -15.87 -3.60
CA GLY A 129 -12.87 -16.45 -3.87
C GLY A 129 -12.68 -17.80 -3.19
N PHE A 130 -11.57 -18.47 -3.50
CA PHE A 130 -11.13 -19.67 -2.81
C PHE A 130 -9.75 -19.48 -2.17
N VAL A 131 -9.48 -20.20 -1.08
CA VAL A 131 -8.23 -20.05 -0.33
C VAL A 131 -7.21 -21.08 -0.80
N GLU A 132 -5.99 -20.63 -1.10
CA GLU A 132 -4.83 -21.47 -1.39
C GLU A 132 -3.63 -21.00 -0.55
N GLY A 133 -3.26 -21.77 0.46
CA GLY A 133 -2.17 -21.40 1.38
C GLY A 133 -2.45 -20.08 2.11
N ALA A 134 -1.63 -19.05 1.87
CA ALA A 134 -1.77 -17.70 2.44
C ALA A 134 -2.58 -16.73 1.55
N TRP A 135 -3.14 -17.24 0.46
CA TRP A 135 -3.79 -16.45 -0.59
C TRP A 135 -5.29 -16.71 -0.65
N LEU A 136 -6.02 -15.65 -0.97
CA LEU A 136 -7.40 -15.69 -1.44
C LEU A 136 -7.36 -15.41 -2.94
N CYS A 137 -7.75 -16.41 -3.71
CA CYS A 137 -7.59 -16.48 -5.16
C CYS A 137 -8.95 -16.28 -5.85
N TYR A 138 -8.91 -15.54 -6.94
CA TYR A 138 -10.05 -15.18 -7.76
C TYR A 138 -9.72 -15.50 -9.21
N GLU A 139 -10.40 -16.47 -9.80
CA GLU A 139 -10.13 -16.89 -11.19
C GLU A 139 -10.47 -15.78 -12.17
N GLU A 140 -9.63 -15.56 -13.18
CA GLU A 140 -9.74 -14.46 -14.15
C GLU A 140 -11.12 -14.37 -14.82
N ASP A 141 -11.66 -15.50 -15.26
CA ASP A 141 -12.90 -15.57 -16.05
C ASP A 141 -14.18 -15.53 -15.20
N CYS A 142 -14.06 -15.81 -13.89
CA CYS A 142 -15.20 -15.95 -13.00
C CYS A 142 -15.24 -14.82 -11.96
N ASP A 143 -14.17 -14.69 -11.16
CA ASP A 143 -14.21 -13.96 -9.88
C ASP A 143 -13.22 -12.80 -9.80
N GLY A 144 -12.24 -12.74 -10.71
CA GLY A 144 -11.25 -11.66 -10.80
C GLY A 144 -11.83 -10.25 -10.72
N PRO A 145 -12.96 -9.96 -11.41
CA PRO A 145 -13.65 -8.66 -11.31
C PRO A 145 -14.06 -8.26 -9.88
N VAL A 146 -14.35 -9.23 -8.99
CA VAL A 146 -14.76 -8.98 -7.60
C VAL A 146 -13.60 -8.37 -6.82
N ALA A 147 -12.42 -9.02 -6.89
CA ALA A 147 -11.21 -8.54 -6.22
C ALA A 147 -10.78 -7.17 -6.74
N LEU A 148 -10.78 -6.98 -8.06
CA LEU A 148 -10.44 -5.69 -8.67
C LEU A 148 -11.36 -4.57 -8.19
N ARG A 149 -12.67 -4.84 -8.10
CA ARG A 149 -13.65 -3.82 -7.66
C ARG A 149 -13.47 -3.46 -6.19
N GLU A 150 -13.19 -4.42 -5.31
CA GLU A 150 -12.85 -4.15 -3.90
C GLU A 150 -11.59 -3.27 -3.79
N LEU A 151 -10.52 -3.62 -4.52
CA LEU A 151 -9.27 -2.86 -4.51
C LEU A 151 -9.48 -1.42 -4.99
N MET A 152 -10.28 -1.21 -6.03
CA MET A 152 -10.61 0.13 -6.52
C MET A 152 -11.47 0.93 -5.54
N ASP A 153 -12.47 0.31 -4.91
CA ASP A 153 -13.29 0.97 -3.88
C ASP A 153 -12.47 1.47 -2.70
N LYS A 154 -11.38 0.74 -2.38
CA LYS A 154 -10.42 1.08 -1.33
C LYS A 154 -9.31 2.02 -1.81
N LYS A 155 -9.30 2.39 -3.09
CA LYS A 155 -8.26 3.22 -3.72
C LYS A 155 -6.86 2.60 -3.61
N LEU A 156 -6.81 1.27 -3.51
CA LEU A 156 -5.57 0.50 -3.52
C LEU A 156 -5.12 0.19 -4.95
N TYR A 157 -6.07 0.17 -5.89
CA TYR A 157 -5.83 -0.01 -7.31
C TYR A 157 -6.57 1.08 -8.10
N GLN A 158 -5.93 1.58 -9.15
CA GLN A 158 -6.54 2.52 -10.08
C GLN A 158 -6.70 1.84 -11.43
N ALA A 159 -7.93 1.89 -11.96
CA ALA A 159 -8.23 1.33 -13.27
C ALA A 159 -7.29 1.90 -14.34
N PRO A 160 -6.76 1.06 -15.25
CA PRO A 160 -5.83 1.51 -16.27
C PRO A 160 -6.54 2.46 -17.24
N VAL A 161 -5.83 3.53 -17.60
CA VAL A 161 -6.22 4.45 -18.67
C VAL A 161 -5.16 4.37 -19.76
N ASN A 162 -5.52 3.83 -20.91
CA ASN A 162 -4.60 3.54 -22.00
C ASN A 162 -5.33 3.59 -23.35
N GLN A 163 -4.67 3.16 -24.42
CA GLN A 163 -5.24 3.16 -25.78
C GLN A 163 -6.49 2.28 -25.94
N TYR A 164 -6.70 1.32 -25.03
CA TYR A 164 -7.84 0.40 -25.03
C TYR A 164 -8.98 0.85 -24.11
N PHE A 165 -8.64 1.48 -22.98
CA PHE A 165 -9.60 1.93 -21.98
C PHE A 165 -9.48 3.43 -21.70
N ARG A 166 -10.55 4.16 -22.03
CA ARG A 166 -10.71 5.56 -21.60
C ARG A 166 -11.07 5.63 -20.12
N PRO A 167 -10.92 6.80 -19.47
CA PRO A 167 -11.30 6.96 -18.06
C PRO A 167 -12.71 6.43 -17.77
N GLY A 168 -12.81 5.48 -16.84
CA GLY A 168 -14.06 4.87 -16.40
C GLY A 168 -14.58 3.70 -17.24
N GLU A 169 -14.03 3.44 -18.44
CA GLU A 169 -14.51 2.33 -19.29
C GLU A 169 -14.17 0.96 -18.70
N TYR A 170 -12.96 0.81 -18.17
CA TYR A 170 -12.53 -0.43 -17.51
C TYR A 170 -13.43 -0.74 -16.29
N GLU A 171 -13.73 0.28 -15.48
CA GLU A 171 -14.64 0.13 -14.34
C GLU A 171 -16.06 -0.25 -14.80
N ALA A 172 -16.55 0.36 -15.88
CA ALA A 172 -17.86 0.03 -16.42
C ALA A 172 -17.94 -1.42 -16.93
N VAL A 173 -16.88 -1.93 -17.56
CA VAL A 173 -16.78 -3.34 -17.98
C VAL A 173 -16.86 -4.27 -16.77
N ILE A 174 -16.03 -4.04 -15.76
CA ILE A 174 -16.05 -4.81 -14.51
C ILE A 174 -17.43 -4.76 -13.85
N ASN A 175 -18.02 -3.58 -13.73
CA ASN A 175 -19.33 -3.40 -13.09
C ASN A 175 -20.43 -4.17 -13.82
N ARG A 176 -20.41 -4.23 -15.15
CA ARG A 176 -21.39 -5.02 -15.94
C ARG A 176 -21.19 -6.52 -15.73
N SER A 177 -19.94 -6.98 -15.71
CA SER A 177 -19.63 -8.38 -15.41
C SER A 177 -20.17 -8.79 -14.03
N LEU A 178 -19.87 -7.98 -13.00
CA LEU A 178 -20.32 -8.23 -11.63
C LEU A 178 -21.84 -8.24 -11.47
N GLN A 179 -22.56 -7.36 -12.17
CA GLN A 179 -24.03 -7.36 -12.15
C GLN A 179 -24.62 -8.64 -12.75
N THR A 180 -23.91 -9.25 -13.69
CA THR A 180 -24.38 -10.44 -14.43
C THR A 180 -24.03 -11.72 -13.68
N TYR A 181 -22.77 -11.85 -13.24
CA TYR A 181 -22.24 -13.10 -12.71
C TYR A 181 -22.13 -13.13 -11.18
N HIS A 182 -22.07 -11.96 -10.52
CA HIS A 182 -21.96 -11.82 -9.06
C HIS A 182 -23.03 -10.90 -8.47
N PRO A 183 -24.33 -11.14 -8.73
CA PRO A 183 -25.41 -10.24 -8.34
C PRO A 183 -25.55 -10.06 -6.83
N GLU A 184 -25.29 -11.11 -6.04
CA GLU A 184 -25.36 -11.06 -4.58
C GLU A 184 -24.29 -10.13 -4.00
N TYR A 185 -23.03 -10.30 -4.42
CA TYR A 185 -21.93 -9.40 -4.09
C TYR A 185 -22.25 -7.96 -4.52
N TRP A 186 -22.76 -7.76 -5.75
CA TRP A 186 -23.08 -6.43 -6.26
C TRP A 186 -24.15 -5.72 -5.41
N GLN A 187 -25.18 -6.45 -4.98
CA GLN A 187 -26.22 -5.92 -4.10
C GLN A 187 -25.66 -5.55 -2.72
N ALA A 188 -24.83 -6.42 -2.13
CA ALA A 188 -24.19 -6.15 -0.85
C ALA A 188 -23.29 -4.90 -0.91
N ARG A 189 -22.49 -4.78 -1.97
CA ARG A 189 -21.68 -3.58 -2.24
C ARG A 189 -22.53 -2.32 -2.35
N ALA A 190 -23.63 -2.37 -3.11
CA ALA A 190 -24.52 -1.22 -3.28
C ALA A 190 -25.17 -0.78 -1.96
N LYS A 191 -25.50 -1.74 -1.07
CA LYS A 191 -26.04 -1.48 0.26
C LYS A 191 -25.01 -0.77 1.16
N ASP A 192 -23.80 -1.32 1.27
CA ASP A 192 -22.71 -0.74 2.07
C ASP A 192 -22.37 0.70 1.65
N LEU A 193 -22.34 0.97 0.34
CA LEU A 193 -22.09 2.32 -0.18
C LEU A 193 -23.20 3.31 0.21
N LYS A 194 -24.46 2.88 0.17
CA LYS A 194 -25.60 3.71 0.60
C LYS A 194 -25.52 4.02 2.09
N GLU A 195 -25.23 3.03 2.92
CA GLU A 195 -25.12 3.19 4.38
C GLU A 195 -23.98 4.14 4.75
N LYS A 196 -22.79 3.98 4.15
CA LYS A 196 -21.66 4.90 4.34
C LYS A 196 -21.96 6.32 3.87
N GLY A 197 -22.65 6.45 2.74
CA GLY A 197 -23.12 7.74 2.23
C GLY A 197 -24.03 8.45 3.22
N GLN A 198 -25.02 7.75 3.77
CA GLN A 198 -25.94 8.30 4.76
C GLN A 198 -25.23 8.74 6.05
N LEU A 199 -24.31 7.91 6.58
CA LEU A 199 -23.52 8.25 7.77
C LEU A 199 -22.66 9.51 7.56
N SER A 200 -22.06 9.66 6.37
CA SER A 200 -21.25 10.83 6.04
C SER A 200 -22.07 12.12 5.98
N ILE A 201 -23.31 12.06 5.47
CA ILE A 201 -24.25 13.18 5.43
C ILE A 201 -24.66 13.57 6.85
N GLN A 202 -24.99 12.59 7.71
CA GLN A 202 -25.37 12.83 9.10
C GLN A 202 -24.24 13.49 9.89
N ARG A 203 -22.99 13.04 9.70
CA ARG A 203 -21.81 13.63 10.37
C ARG A 203 -21.57 15.07 9.95
N LYS A 204 -21.63 15.37 8.64
CA LYS A 204 -21.51 16.73 8.12
C LYS A 204 -22.62 17.66 8.62
N LYS A 205 -23.83 17.15 8.82
CA LYS A 205 -24.93 17.93 9.39
C LYS A 205 -24.67 18.31 10.85
N LYS A 206 -24.22 17.36 11.68
CA LYS A 206 -23.85 17.61 13.09
C LYS A 206 -22.66 18.56 13.26
N GLU A 207 -21.69 18.54 12.34
CA GLU A 207 -20.54 19.45 12.37
C GLU A 207 -20.89 20.89 11.95
N ARG A 208 -21.96 21.09 11.16
CA ARG A 208 -22.46 22.43 10.77
C ARG A 208 -23.39 23.07 11.80
N GLU A 209 -23.91 22.28 12.73
CA GLU A 209 -24.81 22.72 13.81
C GLU A 209 -24.05 23.05 15.12
N ARG A 210 -22.72 22.96 15.11
CA ARG A 210 -21.80 23.34 16.20
C ARG A 210 -21.03 24.59 15.84
#